data_AF-A0A7C2T976-F1
#
_entry.id   AF-A0A7C2T976-F1
#
_cell.length_a   1.000
_cell.length_b   1.000
_cell.length_c   1.000
_cell.angle_alpha   90.00
_cell.angle_beta   90.00
_cell.angle_gamma   90.00
#
_symmetry.space_group_name_H-M   'P 1'
#
loop_
_entity.id
_entity.type
_entity.pdbx_description
1 polymer ?
#
loop_
_entity_poly.entity_id
_entity_poly.type
_entity_poly.pdbx_seq_one_letter_code
_entity_poly.pdbx_strand_id
1 'polypeptide(L)'
;MSTLKHIINYFIEGTRPIRVLEGILLVSSMLVFSSFIFFYELKGLIILLNIPLALVSIFASIHLKGCRGFYEMYLYEYETIKGKEDLFHRFMIFVIHIFEIYLLIFASFLFLFLTINYLGYNLISNIKLIAGITAIAYAFISFLGHNTRLILYRKIKNNTIQNNISEINN
;
A
#
# COMPACT_ATOMS: atom_id res chain seq x y z
N MET A 1 6.94 29.81 -0.46
CA MET A 1 7.37 28.45 -0.84
C MET A 1 6.10 27.65 -1.13
N SER A 2 5.92 27.07 -2.32
CA SER A 2 4.61 26.56 -2.77
C SER A 2 4.15 25.34 -1.97
N THR A 3 2.85 25.26 -1.68
CA THR A 3 2.19 24.16 -0.95
C THR A 3 2.54 22.77 -1.50
N LEU A 4 2.72 22.68 -2.83
CA LEU A 4 3.13 21.47 -3.52
C LEU A 4 4.50 20.94 -3.07
N LYS A 5 5.48 21.83 -2.84
CA LYS A 5 6.81 21.44 -2.39
C LYS A 5 6.76 20.81 -0.99
N HIS A 6 5.91 21.32 -0.11
CA HIS A 6 5.71 20.73 1.22
C HIS A 6 5.08 19.33 1.13
N ILE A 7 4.10 19.13 0.25
CA ILE A 7 3.46 17.84 0.03
C ILE A 7 4.46 16.81 -0.52
N ILE A 8 5.26 17.20 -1.52
CA ILE A 8 6.27 16.31 -2.11
C ILE A 8 7.33 15.94 -1.06
N ASN A 9 7.82 16.92 -0.30
CA ASN A 9 8.79 16.67 0.77
C ASN A 9 8.24 15.71 1.83
N TYR A 10 6.96 15.85 2.18
CA TYR A 10 6.29 14.95 3.13
C TYR A 10 6.33 13.50 2.66
N PHE A 11 5.93 13.23 1.41
CA PHE A 11 5.88 11.86 0.90
C PHE A 11 7.25 11.23 0.68
N ILE A 12 8.28 12.03 0.37
CA ILE A 12 9.65 11.53 0.16
C ILE A 12 10.36 11.26 1.49
N GLU A 13 9.96 11.93 2.57
CA GLU A 13 10.62 11.78 3.86
C GLU A 13 10.59 10.32 4.36
N GLY A 14 11.75 9.80 4.79
CA GLY A 14 11.88 8.42 5.26
C GLY A 14 11.64 7.35 4.18
N THR A 15 11.72 7.70 2.89
CA THR A 15 11.62 6.74 1.79
C THR A 15 12.33 7.20 0.51
N ARG A 16 12.27 6.38 -0.55
CA ARG A 16 12.84 6.73 -1.85
C ARG A 16 11.75 7.35 -2.74
N PRO A 17 12.03 8.44 -3.50
CA PRO A 17 11.06 9.07 -4.39
C PRO A 17 10.38 8.10 -5.37
N ILE A 18 11.15 7.13 -5.90
CA ILE A 18 10.62 6.10 -6.82
C ILE A 18 9.45 5.31 -6.21
N ARG A 19 9.51 5.00 -4.91
CA ARG A 19 8.43 4.26 -4.23
C ARG A 19 7.18 5.09 -4.04
N VAL A 20 7.34 6.39 -3.83
CA VAL A 20 6.20 7.31 -3.75
C VAL A 20 5.49 7.32 -5.10
N LEU A 21 6.25 7.42 -6.20
CA LEU A 21 5.71 7.38 -7.56
C LEU A 21 5.02 6.04 -7.85
N GLU A 22 5.64 4.91 -7.49
CA GLU A 22 5.02 3.58 -7.60
C GLU A 22 3.68 3.51 -6.84
N GLY A 23 3.65 3.97 -5.58
CA GLY A 23 2.42 3.96 -4.77
C GLY A 23 1.32 4.83 -5.38
N ILE A 24 1.64 6.05 -5.83
CA ILE A 24 0.68 6.94 -6.51
C ILE A 24 0.16 6.29 -7.80
N LEU A 25 1.04 5.70 -8.60
CA LEU A 25 0.68 5.04 -9.85
C LEU A 25 -0.26 3.86 -9.59
N LEU A 26 0.03 3.04 -8.58
CA LEU A 26 -0.78 1.86 -8.24
C LEU A 26 -2.15 2.25 -7.69
N VAL A 27 -2.21 3.22 -6.77
CA VAL A 27 -3.50 3.74 -6.26
C VAL A 27 -4.34 4.30 -7.41
N SER A 28 -3.74 5.12 -8.27
CA SER A 28 -4.42 5.71 -9.42
C SER A 28 -4.92 4.62 -10.37
N SER A 29 -4.08 3.63 -10.68
CA SER A 29 -4.44 2.52 -11.57
C SER A 29 -5.58 1.68 -10.99
N MET A 30 -5.53 1.31 -9.71
CA MET A 30 -6.62 0.57 -9.06
C MET A 30 -7.93 1.35 -9.10
N LEU A 31 -7.90 2.65 -8.77
CA LEU A 31 -9.10 3.49 -8.81
C LEU A 31 -9.67 3.61 -10.23
N VAL A 32 -8.82 3.80 -11.24
CA VAL A 32 -9.24 3.89 -12.64
C VAL A 32 -9.90 2.58 -13.08
N PHE A 33 -9.23 1.44 -12.94
CA PHE A 33 -9.78 0.15 -13.37
C PHE A 33 -11.05 -0.23 -12.59
N SER A 34 -11.08 -0.01 -11.27
CA SER A 34 -12.29 -0.23 -10.47
C SER A 34 -13.45 0.68 -10.89
N SER A 35 -13.17 1.95 -11.22
CA SER A 35 -14.20 2.88 -11.71
C SER A 35 -14.75 2.45 -13.07
N PHE A 36 -13.88 2.03 -13.99
CA PHE A 36 -14.31 1.51 -15.29
C PHE A 36 -15.22 0.29 -15.14
N ILE A 37 -14.87 -0.66 -14.24
CA ILE A 37 -15.71 -1.82 -13.94
C ILE A 37 -17.05 -1.40 -13.30
N PHE A 38 -17.06 -0.34 -12.48
CA PHE A 38 -18.26 0.15 -11.82
C PHE A 38 -19.25 0.80 -12.80
N PHE A 39 -18.77 1.75 -13.62
CA PHE A 39 -19.62 2.60 -14.48
C PHE A 39 -19.98 1.99 -15.83
N TYR A 40 -19.15 1.11 -16.40
CA TYR A 40 -19.41 0.55 -17.73
C TYR A 40 -20.03 -0.85 -17.63
N GLU A 41 -21.25 -1.00 -18.15
CA GLU A 41 -21.98 -2.28 -18.17
C GLU A 41 -21.71 -3.14 -19.42
N LEU A 42 -20.71 -2.75 -20.23
CA LEU A 42 -20.32 -3.49 -21.42
C LEU A 42 -19.74 -4.84 -21.02
N LYS A 43 -20.56 -5.90 -21.07
CA LYS A 43 -20.22 -7.28 -20.67
C LYS A 43 -18.86 -7.76 -21.22
N GLY A 44 -18.54 -7.41 -22.47
CA GLY A 44 -17.24 -7.75 -23.08
C GLY A 44 -16.05 -6.94 -22.54
N LEU A 45 -16.25 -5.67 -22.19
CA LEU A 45 -15.20 -4.79 -21.66
C LEU A 45 -14.86 -5.14 -20.20
N ILE A 46 -15.85 -5.53 -19.39
CA ILE A 46 -15.66 -5.94 -17.98
C ILE A 46 -14.71 -7.16 -17.89
N ILE A 47 -14.89 -8.14 -18.78
CA ILE A 47 -14.03 -9.32 -18.89
C ILE A 47 -12.58 -8.88 -19.17
N LEU A 48 -12.37 -7.98 -20.13
CA LEU A 48 -11.04 -7.49 -20.48
C LEU A 48 -10.38 -6.69 -19.34
N LEU A 49 -11.15 -5.91 -18.58
CA LEU A 49 -10.66 -5.05 -17.49
C LEU A 49 -10.27 -5.82 -16.21
N ASN A 50 -10.73 -7.05 -16.03
CA ASN A 50 -10.33 -7.88 -14.89
C ASN A 50 -8.85 -8.26 -14.92
N ILE A 51 -8.28 -8.45 -16.13
CA ILE A 51 -6.87 -8.80 -16.32
C ILE A 51 -5.95 -7.67 -15.80
N PRO A 52 -6.04 -6.42 -16.28
CA PRO A 52 -5.21 -5.34 -15.77
C PRO A 52 -5.47 -5.07 -14.28
N LEU A 53 -6.71 -5.20 -13.79
CA LEU A 53 -6.98 -5.05 -12.36
C LEU A 53 -6.28 -6.14 -11.52
N ALA A 54 -6.25 -7.38 -11.99
CA ALA A 54 -5.54 -8.47 -11.31
C ALA A 54 -4.03 -8.22 -11.29
N LEU A 55 -3.45 -7.79 -12.43
CA LEU A 55 -2.04 -7.45 -12.52
C LEU A 55 -1.67 -6.29 -11.59
N VAL A 56 -2.46 -5.21 -11.59
CA VAL A 56 -2.26 -4.07 -10.69
C VAL A 56 -2.35 -4.52 -9.23
N SER A 57 -3.27 -5.44 -8.88
CA SER A 57 -3.39 -5.98 -7.53
C SER A 57 -2.15 -6.80 -7.11
N ILE A 58 -1.54 -7.54 -8.03
CA ILE A 58 -0.27 -8.24 -7.78
C ILE A 58 0.86 -7.22 -7.53
N PHE A 59 1.01 -6.21 -8.38
CA PHE A 59 2.01 -5.17 -8.18
C PHE A 59 1.78 -4.36 -6.90
N ALA A 60 0.52 -4.11 -6.54
CA ALA A 60 0.13 -3.49 -5.28
C ALA A 60 0.56 -4.32 -4.06
N SER A 61 0.41 -5.64 -4.13
CA SER A 61 0.92 -6.57 -3.09
C SER A 61 2.45 -6.53 -2.98
N ILE A 62 3.17 -6.61 -4.11
CA ILE A 62 4.63 -6.51 -4.14
C ILE A 62 5.11 -5.16 -3.57
N HIS A 63 4.45 -4.07 -3.92
CA HIS A 63 4.75 -2.74 -3.40
C HIS A 63 4.54 -2.65 -1.87
N LEU A 64 3.44 -3.19 -1.34
CA LEU A 64 3.19 -3.24 0.11
C LEU A 64 4.22 -4.10 0.83
N LYS A 65 4.61 -5.25 0.27
CA LYS A 65 5.69 -6.08 0.81
C LYS A 65 6.99 -5.29 0.93
N GLY A 66 7.35 -4.55 -0.11
CA GLY A 66 8.53 -3.67 -0.12
C GLY A 66 8.44 -2.52 0.88
N CYS A 67 7.26 -1.92 1.05
CA CYS A 67 7.03 -0.86 2.04
C CYS A 67 7.06 -1.38 3.48
N ARG A 68 6.49 -2.57 3.72
CA ARG A 68 6.52 -3.26 5.01
C ARG A 68 7.94 -3.61 5.41
N GLY A 69 8.76 -4.17 4.52
CA GLY A 69 10.16 -4.51 4.85
C GLY A 69 10.98 -3.28 5.30
N PHE A 70 10.72 -2.11 4.71
CA PHE A 70 11.35 -0.86 5.17
C PHE A 70 10.84 -0.43 6.53
N TYR A 71 9.56 -0.65 6.78
CA TYR A 71 8.96 -0.34 8.07
C TYR A 71 9.49 -1.28 9.17
N GLU A 72 9.63 -2.58 8.89
CA GLU A 72 10.27 -3.56 9.77
C GLU A 72 11.72 -3.16 10.10
N MET A 73 12.49 -2.73 9.10
CA MET A 73 13.87 -2.25 9.30
C MET A 73 13.92 -1.04 10.25
N TYR A 74 13.08 -0.03 10.02
CA TYR A 74 13.01 1.12 10.92
C TYR A 74 12.55 0.71 12.32
N LEU A 75 11.53 -0.15 12.43
CA LEU A 75 11.04 -0.60 13.73
C LEU A 75 12.16 -1.31 14.51
N TYR A 76 12.90 -2.19 13.86
CA TYR A 76 14.03 -2.87 14.47
C TYR A 76 15.08 -1.87 15.00
N GLU A 77 15.45 -0.86 14.20
CA GLU A 77 16.36 0.22 14.62
C GLU A 77 15.80 1.02 15.82
N TYR A 78 14.50 1.31 15.82
CA TYR A 78 13.90 2.03 16.93
C TYR A 78 13.84 1.19 18.22
N GLU A 79 13.51 -0.10 18.12
CA GLU A 79 13.47 -1.02 19.26
C GLU A 79 14.85 -1.28 19.84
N THR A 80 15.91 -1.32 19.02
CA THR A 80 17.29 -1.41 19.51
C THR A 80 17.73 -0.14 20.24
N ILE A 81 17.37 1.06 19.74
CA ILE A 81 17.64 2.33 20.43
C ILE A 81 16.88 2.42 21.76
N LYS A 82 15.60 2.01 21.78
CA LYS A 82 14.72 2.15 22.94
C LYS A 82 14.88 1.04 23.98
N GLY A 83 15.45 -0.10 23.59
CA GLY A 83 15.60 -1.29 24.44
C GLY A 83 14.29 -2.01 24.78
N LYS A 84 13.18 -1.72 24.07
CA LYS A 84 11.90 -2.40 24.26
C LYS A 84 11.08 -2.44 22.98
N GLU A 85 10.23 -3.46 22.89
CA GLU A 85 9.33 -3.66 21.75
C GLU A 85 8.23 -2.60 21.67
N ASP A 86 7.82 -2.29 20.44
CA ASP A 86 6.70 -1.39 20.16
C ASP A 86 5.54 -2.14 19.50
N LEU A 87 4.65 -2.68 20.34
CA LEU A 87 3.52 -3.52 19.95
C LEU A 87 2.59 -2.86 18.92
N PHE A 88 2.41 -1.53 18.97
CA PHE A 88 1.58 -0.82 18.01
C PHE A 88 2.17 -0.92 16.61
N HIS A 89 3.47 -0.66 16.45
CA HIS A 89 4.13 -0.72 15.15
C HIS A 89 4.22 -2.16 14.62
N ARG A 90 4.36 -3.17 15.51
CA ARG A 90 4.25 -4.60 15.13
C ARG A 90 2.86 -4.98 14.65
N PHE A 91 1.81 -4.52 15.32
CA PHE A 91 0.43 -4.70 14.87
C PHE A 91 0.21 -4.08 13.48
N MET A 92 0.74 -2.88 13.24
CA MET A 92 0.66 -2.23 11.94
C MET A 92 1.33 -3.03 10.81
N ILE A 93 2.51 -3.60 11.08
CA ILE A 93 3.21 -4.50 10.13
C ILE A 93 2.33 -5.72 9.80
N PHE A 94 1.68 -6.30 10.82
CA PHE A 94 0.77 -7.42 10.65
C PHE A 94 -0.46 -7.06 9.79
N VAL A 95 -1.09 -5.90 10.03
CA VAL A 95 -2.21 -5.40 9.21
C VAL A 95 -1.80 -5.24 7.75
N ILE A 96 -0.63 -4.64 7.49
CA ILE A 96 -0.11 -4.49 6.12
C ILE A 96 0.14 -5.87 5.48
N HIS A 97 0.64 -6.84 6.24
CA HIS A 97 0.87 -8.19 5.72
C HIS A 97 -0.41 -8.95 5.38
N ILE A 98 -1.45 -8.86 6.22
CA ILE A 98 -2.76 -9.42 5.89
C ILE A 98 -3.27 -8.83 4.57
N PHE A 99 -3.12 -7.51 4.40
CA PHE A 99 -3.60 -6.83 3.20
C PHE A 99 -2.78 -7.18 1.96
N GLU A 100 -1.46 -7.37 2.09
CA GLU A 100 -0.57 -7.92 1.04
C GLU A 100 -1.10 -9.26 0.52
N ILE A 101 -1.45 -10.18 1.43
CA ILE A 101 -1.98 -11.50 1.08
C ILE A 101 -3.37 -11.38 0.45
N TYR A 102 -4.24 -10.54 1.02
CA TYR A 102 -5.57 -10.27 0.49
C TYR A 102 -5.54 -9.83 -0.98
N LEU A 103 -4.61 -8.96 -1.38
CA LEU A 103 -4.47 -8.51 -2.76
C LEU A 103 -4.10 -9.66 -3.72
N LEU A 104 -3.29 -10.62 -3.29
CA LEU A 104 -2.95 -11.81 -4.09
C LEU A 104 -4.13 -12.76 -4.24
N ILE A 105 -4.90 -12.95 -3.16
CA ILE A 105 -6.15 -13.73 -3.19
C ILE A 105 -7.15 -13.05 -4.12
N PHE A 106 -7.29 -11.73 -4.03
CA PHE A 106 -8.17 -10.95 -4.90
C PHE A 106 -7.76 -11.04 -6.37
N ALA A 107 -6.47 -10.94 -6.68
CA ALA A 107 -5.97 -11.14 -8.04
C ALA A 107 -6.28 -12.55 -8.57
N SER A 108 -6.04 -13.58 -7.75
CA SER A 108 -6.37 -14.97 -8.09
C SER A 108 -7.87 -15.15 -8.34
N PHE A 109 -8.70 -14.53 -7.51
CA PHE A 109 -10.15 -14.52 -7.66
C PHE A 109 -10.59 -13.86 -8.97
N LEU A 110 -9.97 -12.74 -9.37
CA LEU A 110 -10.25 -12.07 -10.65
C LEU A 110 -9.95 -12.96 -11.86
N PHE A 111 -8.83 -13.72 -11.84
CA PHE A 111 -8.51 -14.68 -12.90
C PHE A 111 -9.49 -15.86 -12.95
N LEU A 112 -9.90 -16.38 -11.79
CA LEU A 112 -10.89 -17.44 -11.71
C LEU A 112 -12.25 -16.96 -12.23
N PHE A 113 -12.67 -15.77 -11.82
CA PHE A 113 -13.90 -15.11 -12.27
C PHE A 113 -13.90 -14.92 -13.79
N LEU A 114 -12.78 -14.49 -14.37
CA LEU A 114 -12.60 -14.38 -15.82
C LEU A 114 -12.82 -15.74 -16.51
N THR A 115 -12.17 -16.78 -16.01
CA THR A 115 -12.22 -18.13 -16.58
C THR A 115 -13.64 -18.69 -16.58
N ILE A 116 -14.36 -18.52 -15.48
CA ILE A 116 -15.73 -19.02 -15.34
C ILE A 116 -16.69 -18.27 -16.28
N ASN A 117 -16.57 -16.94 -16.41
CA ASN A 117 -17.36 -16.18 -17.36
C ASN A 117 -17.05 -16.55 -18.82
N TYR A 118 -15.78 -16.81 -19.15
CA TYR A 118 -15.39 -17.27 -20.48
C TYR A 118 -16.01 -18.62 -20.85
N LEU A 119 -16.17 -19.52 -19.87
CA LEU A 119 -16.84 -20.82 -20.05
C LEU A 119 -18.37 -20.71 -20.19
N GLY A 120 -18.94 -19.51 -20.23
CA GLY A 120 -20.38 -19.28 -20.43
C GLY A 120 -21.21 -19.27 -19.15
N TYR A 121 -20.58 -19.43 -17.98
CA TYR A 121 -21.25 -19.28 -16.70
C TYR A 121 -21.32 -17.80 -16.32
N ASN A 122 -22.52 -17.22 -16.39
CA ASN A 122 -22.76 -15.86 -15.90
C ASN A 122 -22.75 -15.83 -14.37
N LEU A 123 -21.57 -15.73 -13.77
CA LEU A 123 -21.43 -15.29 -12.39
C LEU A 123 -21.71 -13.79 -12.34
N ILE A 124 -22.98 -13.41 -12.26
CA ILE A 124 -23.35 -12.06 -11.84
C ILE A 124 -23.33 -12.04 -10.32
N SER A 125 -22.42 -11.28 -9.73
CA SER A 125 -22.76 -10.21 -8.78
C SER A 125 -21.54 -9.74 -7.98
N ASN A 126 -21.64 -8.50 -7.51
CA ASN A 126 -20.78 -7.82 -6.55
C ASN A 126 -19.30 -7.59 -6.91
N ILE A 127 -18.76 -8.10 -8.03
CA ILE A 127 -17.37 -7.82 -8.41
C ILE A 127 -17.08 -6.31 -8.50
N LYS A 128 -18.05 -5.52 -8.98
CA LYS A 128 -17.98 -4.04 -9.03
C LYS A 128 -17.75 -3.44 -7.64
N LEU A 129 -18.53 -3.89 -6.67
CA LEU A 129 -18.47 -3.42 -5.28
C LEU A 129 -17.17 -3.87 -4.61
N ILE A 130 -16.77 -5.13 -4.81
CA ILE A 130 -15.52 -5.66 -4.27
C ILE A 130 -14.33 -4.87 -4.85
N ALA A 131 -14.24 -4.71 -6.17
CA ALA A 131 -13.16 -3.96 -6.81
C ALA A 131 -13.07 -2.51 -6.32
N GLY A 132 -14.21 -1.85 -6.11
CA GLY A 132 -14.28 -0.51 -5.53
C GLY A 132 -13.74 -0.46 -4.10
N ILE A 133 -14.21 -1.37 -3.24
CA ILE A 133 -13.76 -1.48 -1.84
C ILE A 133 -12.27 -1.81 -1.78
N THR A 134 -11.77 -2.73 -2.62
CA THR A 134 -10.36 -3.10 -2.66
C THR A 134 -9.48 -1.92 -3.03
N ALA A 135 -9.87 -1.10 -4.01
CA ALA A 135 -9.12 0.09 -4.39
C ALA A 135 -9.06 1.14 -3.25
N ILE A 136 -10.19 1.39 -2.59
CA ILE A 136 -10.25 2.31 -1.44
C ILE A 136 -9.41 1.79 -0.27
N ALA A 137 -9.56 0.50 0.06
CA ALA A 137 -8.81 -0.14 1.13
C ALA A 137 -7.30 -0.11 0.86
N TYR A 138 -6.87 -0.34 -0.39
CA TYR A 138 -5.47 -0.22 -0.78
C TYR A 138 -4.92 1.19 -0.57
N ALA A 139 -5.65 2.22 -1.01
CA ALA A 139 -5.26 3.61 -0.81
C ALA A 139 -5.13 3.93 0.69
N PHE A 140 -6.11 3.50 1.50
CA PHE A 140 -6.11 3.70 2.95
C PHE A 140 -4.94 3.01 3.63
N ILE A 141 -4.72 1.71 3.38
CA ILE A 141 -3.62 0.94 3.99
C ILE A 141 -2.26 1.48 3.57
N SER A 142 -2.10 1.87 2.29
CA SER A 142 -0.85 2.45 1.80
C SER A 142 -0.55 3.79 2.47
N PHE A 143 -1.55 4.65 2.62
CA PHE A 143 -1.42 5.93 3.32
C PHE A 143 -1.11 5.74 4.80
N LEU A 144 -1.89 4.88 5.47
CA LEU A 144 -1.71 4.55 6.88
C LEU A 144 -0.30 4.01 7.15
N GLY A 145 0.16 3.05 6.36
CA GLY A 145 1.50 2.47 6.46
C GLY A 145 2.61 3.50 6.24
N HIS A 146 2.45 4.40 5.26
CA HIS A 146 3.39 5.50 5.03
C HIS A 146 3.49 6.42 6.26
N ASN A 147 2.36 6.87 6.81
CA ASN A 147 2.35 7.77 7.96
C ASN A 147 2.94 7.12 9.21
N THR A 148 2.58 5.87 9.50
CA THR A 148 3.11 5.16 10.67
C THR A 148 4.61 4.94 10.57
N ARG A 149 5.13 4.65 9.37
CA ARG A 149 6.57 4.56 9.12
C ARG A 149 7.25 5.91 9.29
N LEU A 150 6.66 6.98 8.78
CA LEU A 150 7.22 8.34 8.89
C LEU A 150 7.34 8.79 10.35
N ILE A 151 6.34 8.49 11.18
CA ILE A 151 6.39 8.73 12.63
C ILE A 151 7.62 8.03 13.24
N LEU A 152 7.85 6.78 12.86
CA LEU A 152 8.95 5.99 13.40
C LEU A 152 10.32 6.48 12.91
N TYR A 153 10.44 6.83 11.63
CA TYR A 153 11.63 7.47 11.06
C TYR A 153 12.00 8.78 11.81
N ARG A 154 11.00 9.63 12.08
CA ARG A 154 11.22 10.89 12.81
C ARG A 154 11.63 10.67 14.26
N LYS A 155 11.07 9.65 14.93
CA LYS A 155 11.49 9.26 16.29
C LYS A 155 12.96 8.85 16.32
N ILE A 156 13.40 8.01 15.38
CA ILE A 156 14.81 7.58 15.25
C ILE A 156 15.69 8.81 15.05
N LYS A 157 15.38 9.63 14.03
CA LYS A 157 16.17 10.82 13.69
C LYS A 157 16.33 11.78 14.88
N ASN A 158 15.26 12.02 15.64
CA ASN A 158 15.30 12.88 16.82
C ASN A 158 16.17 12.31 17.93
N ASN A 159 16.10 10.99 18.19
CA ASN A 159 16.95 10.33 19.18
C ASN A 159 18.43 10.40 18.78
N THR A 160 18.77 10.18 17.51
CA THR A 160 20.15 10.30 17.02
C THR A 160 20.69 11.71 17.21
N ILE A 161 19.89 12.74 16.92
CA ILE A 161 20.28 14.15 17.12
C ILE A 161 20.54 14.43 18.61
N GLN A 162 19.67 13.95 19.50
CA GLN A 162 19.84 14.12 20.95
C GLN A 162 21.12 13.45 21.46
N ASN A 163 21.41 12.24 21.02
CA ASN A 163 22.63 11.51 21.41
C ASN A 163 23.89 12.26 20.96
N ASN A 164 23.92 12.74 19.72
CA ASN A 164 25.07 13.51 19.20
C ASN A 164 25.28 14.82 19.98
N ILE A 165 24.20 15.51 20.40
CA ILE A 165 24.31 16.72 21.23
C ILE A 165 24.87 16.38 22.62
N SER A 166 24.46 15.25 23.22
CA SER A 166 25.00 14.82 24.52
C SER A 166 26.47 14.43 24.46
N GLU A 167 26.94 13.84 23.36
CA GLU A 167 28.36 13.52 23.17
C GLU A 167 29.24 14.76 22.98
N ILE A 168 28.73 15.81 22.33
CA ILE A 168 29.45 17.08 22.18
C ILE A 168 29.61 17.83 23.52
N ASN A 169 28.67 17.63 24.44
CA ASN A 169 28.61 18.35 25.72
C ASN A 169 29.35 17.65 26.87
N ASN A 170 29.91 16.45 26.65
CA ASN A 170 30.72 15.68 27.61
C ASN A 170 32.20 15.73 27.24
#